data_AF-A0A6G5ACS4-F1
#
_entry.id   AF-A0A6G5ACS4-F1
#
_cell.length_a   1.000
_cell.length_b   1.000
_cell.length_c   1.000
_cell.angle_alpha   90.00
_cell.angle_beta   90.00
_cell.angle_gamma   90.00
#
_symmetry.space_group_name_H-M   'P 1'
#
loop_
_entity.id
_entity.type
_entity.pdbx_description
1 polymer ?
#
loop_
_entity_poly.entity_id
_entity_poly.type
_entity_poly.pdbx_seq_one_letter_code
_entity_poly.pdbx_strand_id
1 'polypeptide(L)'
;MLAIPGIIPPAAVMFPIPRLVIRPVGSLVQHNHSYSAADVAAATENCESSEEEDEEEVMSMNSAFGLACETEEQRHARASRDEKRARALNLPLSNAEIVDLPIDEFNERLSKYELTEAQLALIRDIRRRGKNKVAAQNCRKRKLDQILSLQQDVEALHLEREELERRHEELLAQRLLGRDKYSRLCQLLATHTTRPLSPTLQHLTSVEASLATCDGACHGGARLKKKVHSKWESDE
;
A
#
# COMPACT_ATOMS: atom_id res chain seq x y z
N MET A 1 26.26 60.27 -47.31
CA MET A 1 26.66 59.38 -46.20
C MET A 1 25.64 59.51 -45.08
N LEU A 2 24.70 58.58 -44.97
CA LEU A 2 23.95 58.27 -43.74
C LEU A 2 23.59 56.78 -43.82
N ALA A 3 24.11 55.98 -42.88
CA ALA A 3 23.97 54.54 -42.83
C ALA A 3 22.69 54.14 -42.09
N ILE A 4 21.89 53.25 -42.67
CA ILE A 4 20.73 52.62 -42.02
C ILE A 4 21.22 51.35 -41.32
N PRO A 5 21.08 51.20 -39.99
CA PRO A 5 21.48 49.97 -39.32
C PRO A 5 20.45 48.86 -39.54
N GLY A 6 20.96 47.68 -39.90
CA GLY A 6 20.17 46.47 -40.16
C GLY A 6 19.49 45.92 -38.90
N ILE A 7 18.22 45.54 -39.07
CA ILE A 7 17.45 44.78 -38.09
C ILE A 7 17.76 43.30 -38.30
N ILE A 8 18.56 42.73 -37.41
CA ILE A 8 18.75 41.29 -37.28
C ILE A 8 17.62 40.77 -36.37
N PRO A 9 16.75 39.83 -36.81
CA PRO A 9 15.80 39.23 -35.88
C PRO A 9 16.55 38.29 -34.92
N PRO A 10 16.30 38.36 -33.59
CA PRO A 10 16.95 37.45 -32.66
C PRO A 10 16.40 36.03 -32.84
N ALA A 11 17.30 35.05 -32.78
CA ALA A 11 17.01 33.63 -32.83
C ALA A 11 15.90 33.26 -31.82
N ALA A 12 14.98 32.41 -32.27
CA ALA A 12 13.92 31.84 -31.44
C ALA A 12 14.53 31.19 -30.20
N VAL A 13 14.30 31.79 -29.04
CA VAL A 13 14.72 31.27 -27.75
C VAL A 13 13.91 29.99 -27.51
N MET A 14 14.56 28.84 -27.72
CA MET A 14 14.02 27.54 -27.35
C MET A 14 13.95 27.49 -25.82
N PHE A 15 12.75 27.67 -25.26
CA PHE A 15 12.53 27.44 -23.85
C PHE A 15 12.73 25.94 -23.55
N PRO A 16 13.65 25.55 -22.65
CA PRO A 16 13.81 24.16 -22.27
C PRO A 16 12.55 23.69 -21.54
N ILE A 17 11.97 22.57 -22.02
CA ILE A 17 10.87 21.89 -21.35
C ILE A 17 11.38 21.45 -19.96
N PRO A 18 10.72 21.82 -18.85
CA PRO A 18 11.16 21.40 -17.54
C PRO A 18 11.10 19.87 -17.45
N ARG A 19 12.25 19.24 -17.23
CA ARG A 19 12.32 17.83 -16.83
C ARG A 19 11.70 17.76 -15.43
N LEU A 20 10.49 17.22 -15.35
CA LEU A 20 9.93 16.76 -14.09
C LEU A 20 10.77 15.56 -13.63
N VAL A 21 11.74 15.84 -12.76
CA VAL A 21 12.45 14.81 -12.01
C VAL A 21 11.46 14.35 -10.94
N ILE A 22 10.75 13.25 -11.22
CA ILE A 22 10.02 12.53 -10.19
C ILE A 22 11.11 11.91 -9.31
N ARG A 23 11.39 12.56 -8.18
CA ARG A 23 12.25 11.99 -7.15
C ARG A 23 11.59 10.69 -6.69
N PRO A 24 12.30 9.56 -6.64
CA PRO A 24 11.77 8.40 -5.95
C PRO A 24 11.62 8.81 -4.48
N VAL A 25 10.38 8.93 -3.99
CA VAL A 25 10.11 9.09 -2.56
C VAL A 25 10.26 7.70 -1.93
N GLY A 26 11.48 7.17 -1.98
CA GLY A 26 11.94 6.15 -1.07
C GLY A 26 12.44 6.86 0.17
N SER A 27 11.52 7.38 0.98
CA SER A 27 11.85 7.71 2.37
C SER A 27 12.39 6.43 2.99
N LEU A 28 13.70 6.40 3.25
CA LEU A 28 14.34 5.40 4.09
C LEU A 28 13.65 5.48 5.45
N VAL A 29 12.65 4.62 5.66
CA VAL A 29 12.01 4.46 6.96
C VAL A 29 13.10 3.94 7.88
N GLN A 30 13.71 4.84 8.65
CA GLN A 30 14.59 4.46 9.75
C GLN A 30 13.72 3.73 10.77
N HIS A 31 13.74 2.41 10.68
CA HIS A 31 13.23 1.56 11.72
C HIS A 31 14.08 1.79 12.98
N ASN A 32 13.52 2.40 14.02
CA ASN A 32 14.06 2.29 15.37
C ASN A 32 13.76 0.88 15.89
N HIS A 33 14.50 -0.11 15.42
CA HIS A 33 14.51 -1.45 15.99
C HIS A 33 15.71 -1.60 16.92
N SER A 34 15.46 -1.42 18.21
CA SER A 34 16.28 -1.99 19.27
C SER A 34 16.01 -3.50 19.33
N TYR A 35 16.54 -4.26 18.37
CA TYR A 35 16.75 -5.69 18.50
C TYR A 35 18.10 -6.01 17.86
N SER A 36 19.15 -5.92 18.68
CA SER A 36 20.48 -6.42 18.34
C SER A 36 20.41 -7.94 18.17
N ALA A 37 20.37 -8.39 16.92
CA ALA A 37 20.60 -9.79 16.55
C ALA A 37 22.10 -10.12 16.47
N ALA A 38 22.94 -9.43 17.27
CA ALA A 38 24.39 -9.57 17.27
C ALA A 38 24.94 -10.43 18.42
N ASP A 39 24.15 -10.71 19.47
CA ASP A 39 24.62 -11.47 20.63
C ASP A 39 24.31 -12.99 20.57
N VAL A 40 23.65 -13.47 19.52
CA VAL A 40 23.34 -14.91 19.37
C VAL A 40 24.43 -15.67 18.60
N ALA A 41 25.36 -14.97 17.96
CA ALA A 41 26.45 -15.60 17.19
C ALA A 41 27.66 -16.03 18.04
N ALA A 42 27.73 -15.63 19.33
CA ALA A 42 28.88 -15.92 20.20
C ALA A 42 28.61 -17.02 21.25
N ALA A 43 27.42 -17.64 21.26
CA ALA A 43 27.03 -18.65 22.24
C ALA A 43 26.96 -20.09 21.66
N THR A 44 27.42 -20.31 20.44
CA THR A 44 27.45 -21.64 19.81
C THR A 44 28.86 -22.22 19.76
N GLU A 45 29.53 -22.33 20.92
CA GLU A 45 30.75 -23.14 21.08
C GLU A 45 30.72 -23.85 22.44
N ASN A 46 29.81 -24.83 22.57
CA ASN A 46 29.95 -26.09 23.34
C ASN A 46 28.56 -26.69 23.64
N CYS A 47 28.13 -27.69 22.87
CA CYS A 47 27.42 -28.86 23.39
C CYS A 47 27.43 -29.94 22.32
N GLU A 48 27.91 -31.11 22.69
CA GLU A 48 28.23 -32.25 21.83
C GLU A 48 26.99 -32.89 21.15
N SER A 49 27.32 -33.58 20.06
CA SER A 49 26.49 -34.35 19.10
C SER A 49 25.45 -35.29 19.71
N SER A 50 24.31 -35.40 19.04
CA SER A 50 23.79 -36.67 18.49
C SER A 50 22.75 -36.37 17.41
N GLU A 51 23.03 -36.86 16.20
CA GLU A 51 22.19 -36.79 15.01
C GLU A 51 21.14 -37.91 15.06
N GLU A 52 19.85 -37.57 14.95
CA GLU A 52 18.82 -38.50 14.47
C GLU A 52 17.93 -37.73 13.48
N GLU A 53 17.77 -38.32 12.29
CA GLU A 53 17.01 -37.81 11.16
C GLU A 53 15.51 -38.00 11.42
N ASP A 54 14.74 -36.90 11.51
CA ASP A 54 13.27 -36.97 11.58
C ASP A 54 12.69 -37.04 10.15
N GLU A 55 12.35 -38.27 9.76
CA GLU A 55 11.47 -38.60 8.64
C GLU A 55 10.08 -37.97 8.84
N GLU A 56 9.58 -37.27 7.83
CA GLU A 56 8.21 -36.75 7.80
C GLU A 56 7.19 -37.91 7.64
N GLU A 57 6.65 -38.41 8.75
CA GLU A 57 5.45 -39.24 8.72
C GLU A 57 4.16 -38.43 8.97
N VAL A 58 3.39 -38.33 7.90
CA VAL A 58 1.98 -37.95 7.83
C VAL A 58 1.10 -38.72 8.83
N MET A 59 0.85 -38.14 10.00
CA MET A 59 -0.14 -38.65 10.95
C MET A 59 -1.57 -38.25 10.54
N SER A 60 -2.10 -38.95 9.54
CA SER A 60 -3.54 -39.04 9.25
C SER A 60 -3.93 -40.52 9.19
N MET A 61 -4.31 -41.07 10.34
CA MET A 61 -5.32 -42.13 10.54
C MET A 61 -5.18 -42.65 11.97
N ASN A 62 -6.12 -42.30 12.84
CA ASN A 62 -6.55 -43.13 14.00
C ASN A 62 -7.83 -42.52 14.62
N SER A 63 -8.93 -42.59 13.88
CA SER A 63 -10.28 -42.25 14.36
C SER A 63 -11.10 -43.50 14.72
N ALA A 64 -10.47 -44.61 15.12
CA ALA A 64 -11.20 -45.87 15.29
C ALA A 64 -10.65 -46.89 16.33
N PHE A 65 -9.85 -46.48 17.32
CA PHE A 65 -9.54 -47.37 18.45
C PHE A 65 -9.19 -46.58 19.71
N GLY A 66 -10.14 -46.49 20.65
CA GLY A 66 -9.88 -45.91 21.98
C GLY A 66 -10.90 -44.89 22.46
N LEU A 67 -12.16 -45.30 22.61
CA LEU A 67 -13.00 -44.76 23.67
C LEU A 67 -12.50 -45.31 25.02
N ALA A 68 -11.26 -44.95 25.38
CA ALA A 68 -10.84 -45.01 26.76
C ALA A 68 -11.53 -43.83 27.45
N CYS A 69 -12.42 -44.15 28.38
CA CYS A 69 -12.95 -43.17 29.32
C CYS A 69 -11.76 -42.44 29.95
N GLU A 70 -11.50 -41.20 29.56
CA GLU A 70 -10.53 -40.36 30.25
C GLU A 70 -10.97 -40.33 31.71
N THR A 71 -10.16 -40.89 32.61
CA THR A 71 -10.44 -40.82 34.04
C THR A 71 -10.52 -39.34 34.45
N GLU A 72 -11.36 -39.04 35.43
CA GLU A 72 -11.43 -37.68 36.01
C GLU A 72 -10.04 -37.20 36.43
N GLU A 73 -9.16 -38.11 36.85
CA GLU A 73 -7.76 -37.84 37.19
C GLU A 73 -6.92 -37.36 35.99
N GLN A 74 -7.06 -37.96 34.79
CA GLN A 74 -6.39 -37.48 33.58
C GLN A 74 -6.88 -36.08 33.16
N ARG A 75 -8.18 -35.80 33.29
CA ARG A 75 -8.76 -34.47 33.05
C ARG A 75 -8.27 -33.46 34.08
N HIS A 76 -8.11 -33.89 35.33
CA HIS A 76 -7.58 -33.08 36.41
C HIS A 76 -6.09 -32.76 36.26
N ALA A 77 -5.30 -33.67 35.67
CA ALA A 77 -3.90 -33.42 35.37
C ALA A 77 -3.74 -32.27 34.36
N ARG A 78 -4.59 -32.26 33.32
CA ARG A 78 -4.64 -31.22 32.26
C ARG A 78 -5.37 -29.94 32.67
N ALA A 79 -6.05 -29.96 33.82
CA ALA A 79 -6.85 -28.84 34.28
C ALA A 79 -6.02 -27.59 34.57
N SER A 80 -6.54 -26.43 34.18
CA SER A 80 -5.93 -25.13 34.45
C SER A 80 -5.71 -24.95 35.95
N ARG A 81 -4.68 -24.19 36.36
CA ARG A 81 -4.42 -23.86 37.78
C ARG A 81 -5.69 -23.36 38.47
N ASP A 82 -6.47 -22.54 37.78
CA ASP A 82 -7.70 -21.98 38.30
C ASP A 82 -8.81 -23.04 38.44
N GLU A 83 -8.85 -24.10 37.63
CA GLU A 83 -9.81 -25.21 37.77
C GLU A 83 -9.50 -26.09 38.97
N LYS A 84 -8.21 -26.34 39.25
CA LYS A 84 -7.78 -27.06 40.45
C LYS A 84 -8.17 -26.28 41.72
N ARG A 85 -7.97 -24.96 41.72
CA ARG A 85 -8.33 -24.08 42.85
C ARG A 85 -9.85 -23.94 43.01
N ALA A 86 -10.60 -23.83 41.92
CA ALA A 86 -12.06 -23.78 41.96
C ALA A 86 -12.65 -25.04 42.60
N ARG A 87 -12.12 -26.23 42.26
CA ARG A 87 -12.54 -27.50 42.87
C ARG A 87 -12.14 -27.64 44.33
N ALA A 88 -10.94 -27.19 44.70
CA ALA A 88 -10.49 -27.22 46.11
C ALA A 88 -11.40 -26.39 47.04
N LEU A 89 -11.97 -25.29 46.54
CA LEU A 89 -12.95 -24.48 47.27
C LEU A 89 -14.41 -24.84 46.97
N ASN A 90 -14.66 -25.96 46.27
CA ASN A 90 -15.99 -26.42 45.86
C ASN A 90 -16.86 -25.30 45.26
N LEU A 91 -16.31 -24.55 44.30
CA LEU A 91 -17.07 -23.49 43.65
C LEU A 91 -18.27 -24.07 42.87
N PRO A 92 -19.47 -23.47 43.01
CA PRO A 92 -20.68 -23.96 42.33
C PRO A 92 -20.76 -23.56 40.85
N LEU A 93 -19.79 -22.76 40.35
CA LEU A 93 -19.71 -22.27 38.98
C LEU A 93 -18.43 -22.79 38.32
N SER A 94 -18.52 -23.17 37.05
CA SER A 94 -17.35 -23.55 36.26
C SER A 94 -16.51 -22.33 35.86
N ASN A 95 -15.23 -22.55 35.54
CA ASN A 95 -14.35 -21.46 35.10
C ASN A 95 -14.81 -20.82 33.78
N ALA A 96 -15.41 -21.59 32.88
CA ALA A 96 -15.97 -21.07 31.64
C ALA A 96 -17.15 -20.13 31.94
N GLU A 97 -18.11 -20.56 32.77
CA GLU A 97 -19.22 -19.70 33.19
C GLU A 97 -18.72 -18.42 33.90
N ILE A 98 -17.71 -18.51 34.76
CA ILE A 98 -17.13 -17.35 35.44
C ILE A 98 -16.55 -16.33 34.44
N VAL A 99 -15.93 -16.78 33.35
CA VAL A 99 -15.22 -15.92 32.39
C VAL A 99 -16.13 -15.41 31.28
N ASP A 100 -17.00 -16.27 30.75
CA ASP A 100 -17.73 -16.03 29.50
C ASP A 100 -19.05 -15.30 29.75
N LEU A 101 -19.69 -15.49 30.91
CA LEU A 101 -20.97 -14.84 31.21
C LEU A 101 -20.87 -13.30 31.26
N PRO A 102 -21.87 -12.59 30.70
CA PRO A 102 -22.01 -11.16 30.87
C PRO A 102 -22.23 -10.82 32.36
N ILE A 103 -21.93 -9.59 32.76
CA ILE A 103 -21.91 -9.20 34.18
C ILE A 103 -23.27 -9.42 34.87
N ASP A 104 -24.37 -9.15 34.17
CA ASP A 104 -25.71 -9.25 34.74
C ASP A 104 -26.09 -10.71 35.01
N GLU A 105 -25.97 -11.58 34.01
CA GLU A 105 -26.23 -13.03 34.15
C GLU A 105 -25.27 -13.69 35.15
N PHE A 106 -24.00 -13.26 35.17
CA PHE A 106 -23.02 -13.72 36.14
C PHE A 106 -23.45 -13.36 37.57
N ASN A 107 -23.92 -12.13 37.82
CA ASN A 107 -24.37 -11.69 39.13
C ASN A 107 -25.64 -12.43 39.57
N GLU A 108 -26.61 -12.65 38.66
CA GLU A 108 -27.80 -13.45 38.94
C GLU A 108 -27.49 -14.91 39.29
N ARG A 109 -26.50 -15.50 38.62
CA ARG A 109 -25.99 -16.84 38.96
C ARG A 109 -25.30 -16.83 40.32
N LEU A 110 -24.48 -15.82 40.60
CA LEU A 110 -23.71 -15.71 41.84
C LEU A 110 -24.61 -15.49 43.06
N SER A 111 -25.71 -14.73 42.92
CA SER A 111 -26.63 -14.43 44.03
C SER A 111 -27.45 -15.63 44.53
N LYS A 112 -27.45 -16.76 43.81
CA LYS A 112 -28.16 -17.99 44.21
C LYS A 112 -27.40 -18.81 45.26
N TYR A 113 -26.13 -18.50 45.50
CA TYR A 113 -25.25 -19.26 46.39
C TYR A 113 -24.75 -18.40 47.53
N GLU A 114 -24.75 -18.95 48.75
CA GLU A 114 -24.05 -18.34 49.88
C GLU A 114 -22.58 -18.74 49.83
N LEU A 115 -21.72 -17.78 49.47
CA LEU A 115 -20.28 -17.99 49.26
C LEU A 115 -19.47 -17.27 50.32
N THR A 116 -18.37 -17.90 50.73
CA THR A 116 -17.38 -17.30 51.63
C THR A 116 -16.58 -16.20 50.92
N GLU A 117 -16.01 -15.25 51.68
CA GLU A 117 -15.20 -14.18 51.08
C GLU A 117 -13.99 -14.73 50.31
N ALA A 118 -13.38 -15.83 50.76
CA ALA A 118 -12.29 -16.49 50.06
C ALA A 118 -12.72 -17.04 48.68
N GLN A 119 -13.93 -17.62 48.59
CA GLN A 119 -14.50 -18.08 47.32
C GLN A 119 -14.81 -16.91 46.39
N LEU A 120 -15.43 -15.84 46.90
CA LEU A 120 -15.73 -14.64 46.13
C LEU A 120 -14.45 -13.99 45.59
N ALA A 121 -13.41 -13.89 46.42
CA ALA A 121 -12.10 -13.39 46.00
C ALA A 121 -11.52 -14.24 44.87
N LEU A 122 -11.57 -15.58 44.98
CA LEU A 122 -11.08 -16.48 43.93
C LEU A 122 -11.88 -16.30 42.62
N ILE A 123 -13.21 -16.24 42.68
CA ILE A 123 -14.08 -16.08 41.51
C ILE A 123 -13.74 -14.79 40.75
N ARG A 124 -13.61 -13.65 41.45
CA ARG A 124 -13.21 -12.37 40.84
C ARG A 124 -11.86 -12.50 40.13
N ASP A 125 -10.92 -13.20 40.76
CA ASP A 125 -9.57 -13.37 40.26
C ASP A 125 -9.51 -14.28 39.01
N ILE A 126 -10.28 -15.37 39.01
CA ILE A 126 -10.47 -16.25 37.84
C ILE A 126 -11.04 -15.44 36.68
N ARG A 127 -12.12 -14.67 36.92
CA ARG A 127 -12.76 -13.85 35.90
C ARG A 127 -11.81 -12.80 35.31
N ARG A 128 -11.09 -12.08 36.19
CA ARG A 128 -10.08 -11.08 35.79
C ARG A 128 -8.98 -11.68 34.92
N ARG A 129 -8.41 -12.82 35.32
CA ARG A 129 -7.38 -13.54 34.56
C ARG A 129 -7.91 -14.05 33.22
N GLY A 130 -9.10 -14.65 33.21
CA GLY A 130 -9.75 -15.14 32.00
C GLY A 130 -10.02 -14.03 30.97
N LYS A 131 -10.61 -12.90 31.42
CA LYS A 131 -10.81 -11.73 30.55
C LYS A 131 -9.48 -11.16 30.04
N ASN A 132 -8.43 -11.10 30.87
CA ASN A 132 -7.11 -10.64 30.44
C ASN A 132 -6.50 -11.56 29.36
N LYS A 133 -6.64 -12.89 29.52
CA LYS A 133 -6.22 -13.88 28.52
C LYS A 133 -6.89 -13.63 27.17
N VAL A 134 -8.21 -13.45 27.15
CA VAL A 134 -8.97 -13.16 25.93
C VAL A 134 -8.58 -11.79 25.34
N ALA A 135 -8.40 -10.77 26.19
CA ALA A 135 -7.96 -9.45 25.74
C ALA A 135 -6.57 -9.49 25.09
N ALA A 136 -5.63 -10.23 25.66
CA ALA A 136 -4.30 -10.42 25.10
C ALA A 136 -4.35 -11.16 23.76
N GLN A 137 -5.18 -12.21 23.65
CA GLN A 137 -5.43 -12.91 22.38
C GLN A 137 -6.02 -11.97 21.33
N ASN A 138 -7.04 -11.19 21.67
CA ASN A 138 -7.66 -10.21 20.76
C ASN A 138 -6.71 -9.07 20.38
N CYS A 139 -5.80 -8.69 21.27
CA CYS A 139 -4.75 -7.70 20.97
C CYS A 139 -3.74 -8.27 19.95
N ARG A 140 -3.24 -9.49 20.18
CA ARG A 140 -2.35 -10.18 19.25
C ARG A 140 -3.01 -10.42 17.90
N LYS A 141 -4.26 -10.90 17.90
CA LYS A 141 -5.05 -11.10 16.69
C LYS A 141 -5.18 -9.81 15.89
N ARG A 142 -5.65 -8.72 16.51
CA ARG A 142 -5.74 -7.41 15.85
C ARG A 142 -4.40 -6.92 15.30
N LYS A 143 -3.30 -7.15 16.01
CA LYS A 143 -1.97 -6.74 15.53
C LYS A 143 -1.53 -7.56 14.32
N LEU A 144 -1.79 -8.86 14.32
CA LEU A 144 -1.54 -9.73 13.17
C LEU A 144 -2.42 -9.35 11.97
N ASP A 145 -3.72 -9.13 12.20
CA ASP A 145 -4.67 -8.69 11.16
C ASP A 145 -4.19 -7.38 10.51
N GLN A 146 -3.70 -6.41 11.31
CA GLN A 146 -3.10 -5.17 10.80
C GLN A 146 -1.86 -5.42 9.94
N ILE A 147 -0.97 -6.31 10.38
CA ILE A 147 0.25 -6.64 9.63
C ILE A 147 -0.14 -7.24 8.27
N LEU A 148 -1.07 -8.20 8.26
CA LEU A 148 -1.54 -8.86 7.05
C LEU A 148 -2.22 -7.88 6.10
N SER A 149 -3.09 -6.99 6.60
CA SER A 149 -3.71 -5.94 5.79
C SER A 149 -2.67 -5.04 5.14
N LEU A 150 -1.68 -4.57 5.91
CA LEU A 150 -0.62 -3.72 5.37
C LEU A 150 0.24 -4.43 4.33
N GLN A 151 0.49 -5.73 4.50
CA GLN A 151 1.21 -6.52 3.50
C GLN A 151 0.43 -6.59 2.17
N GLN A 152 -0.88 -6.81 2.24
CA GLN A 152 -1.76 -6.80 1.06
C GLN A 152 -1.81 -5.42 0.39
N ASP A 153 -1.88 -4.34 1.17
CA ASP A 153 -1.88 -2.98 0.63
C ASP A 153 -0.57 -2.66 -0.10
N VAL A 154 0.58 -3.07 0.46
CA VAL A 154 1.89 -2.88 -0.18
C VAL A 154 1.98 -3.66 -1.49
N GLU A 155 1.51 -4.91 -1.51
CA GLU A 155 1.48 -5.72 -2.72
C GLU A 155 0.57 -5.10 -3.80
N ALA A 156 -0.62 -4.64 -3.43
CA ALA A 156 -1.53 -3.95 -4.34
C ALA A 156 -0.90 -2.67 -4.93
N LEU A 157 -0.23 -1.86 -4.09
CA LEU A 157 0.49 -0.67 -4.54
C LEU A 157 1.65 -0.98 -5.47
N HIS A 158 2.36 -2.10 -5.26
CA HIS A 158 3.42 -2.55 -6.16
C HIS A 158 2.86 -2.91 -7.54
N LEU A 159 1.76 -3.67 -7.60
CA LEU A 159 1.11 -4.03 -8.85
C LEU A 159 0.57 -2.79 -9.59
N GLU A 160 -0.02 -1.84 -8.86
CA GLU A 160 -0.49 -0.58 -9.43
C GLU A 160 0.67 0.25 -10.00
N ARG A 161 1.79 0.33 -9.27
CA ARG A 161 3.01 1.01 -9.75
C ARG A 161 3.49 0.41 -11.08
N GLU A 162 3.59 -0.92 -11.16
CA GLU A 162 4.07 -1.61 -12.37
C GLU A 162 3.16 -1.34 -13.57
N GLU A 163 1.84 -1.36 -13.38
CA GLU A 163 0.89 -1.04 -14.44
C GLU A 163 0.97 0.42 -14.89
N LEU A 164 1.18 1.36 -13.95
CA LEU A 164 1.38 2.78 -14.27
C LEU A 164 2.70 3.01 -15.00
N GLU A 165 3.77 2.33 -14.61
CA GLU A 165 5.08 2.37 -15.27
C GLU A 165 4.96 1.88 -16.72
N ARG A 166 4.30 0.73 -16.94
CA ARG A 166 4.03 0.19 -18.28
C ARG A 166 3.25 1.19 -19.15
N ARG A 167 2.17 1.78 -18.62
CA ARG A 167 1.39 2.81 -19.34
C ARG A 167 2.22 4.06 -19.64
N HIS A 168 3.09 4.46 -18.73
CA HIS A 168 3.97 5.61 -18.93
C HIS A 168 4.93 5.38 -20.10
N GLU A 169 5.54 4.20 -20.17
CA GLU A 169 6.43 3.82 -21.28
C GLU A 169 5.70 3.79 -22.62
N GLU A 170 4.47 3.27 -22.67
CA GLU A 170 3.63 3.27 -23.87
C GLU A 170 3.34 4.69 -24.36
N LEU A 171 2.95 5.59 -23.46
CA LEU A 171 2.69 6.99 -23.81
C LEU A 171 3.95 7.72 -24.28
N LEU A 172 5.11 7.42 -23.69
CA LEU A 172 6.39 7.95 -24.15
C LEU A 172 6.72 7.46 -25.56
N ALA A 173 6.55 6.17 -25.83
CA ALA A 173 6.78 5.59 -27.16
C ALA A 173 5.86 6.25 -28.21
N GLN A 174 4.58 6.42 -27.91
CA GLN A 174 3.62 7.10 -28.79
C GLN A 174 4.02 8.56 -29.06
N ARG A 175 4.45 9.29 -28.02
CA ARG A 175 4.90 10.67 -28.14
C ARG A 175 6.15 10.78 -29.03
N LEU A 176 7.12 9.89 -28.86
CA LEU A 176 8.34 9.85 -29.68
C LEU A 176 8.00 9.56 -31.15
N LEU A 177 7.15 8.56 -31.40
CA LEU A 177 6.66 8.25 -32.75
C LEU A 177 5.98 9.47 -33.41
N GLY A 178 5.11 10.16 -32.66
CA GLY A 178 4.44 11.37 -33.14
C GLY A 178 5.42 12.50 -33.49
N ARG A 179 6.43 12.71 -32.64
CA ARG A 179 7.50 13.68 -32.87
C ARG A 179 8.32 13.34 -34.12
N ASP A 180 8.68 12.08 -34.30
CA ASP A 180 9.51 11.64 -35.42
C ASP A 180 8.75 11.76 -36.75
N LYS A 181 7.45 11.40 -36.77
CA LYS A 181 6.55 11.64 -37.91
C LYS A 181 6.46 13.13 -38.25
N TYR A 182 6.28 13.99 -37.26
CA TYR A 182 6.24 15.44 -37.45
C TYR A 182 7.57 15.97 -38.00
N SER A 183 8.71 15.56 -37.44
CA SER A 183 10.03 15.95 -37.92
C SER A 183 10.24 15.54 -39.38
N ARG A 184 9.84 14.31 -39.74
CA ARG A 184 9.91 13.83 -41.13
C ARG A 184 9.07 14.68 -42.08
N LEU A 185 7.85 15.06 -41.68
CA LEU A 185 7.00 15.95 -42.48
C LEU A 185 7.66 17.32 -42.68
N CYS A 186 8.21 17.91 -41.62
CA CYS A 186 8.93 19.19 -41.71
C CYS A 186 10.13 19.12 -42.66
N GLN A 187 10.91 18.03 -42.62
CA GLN A 187 12.03 17.82 -43.55
C GLN A 187 11.55 17.74 -45.00
N LEU A 188 10.49 16.98 -45.29
CA LEU A 188 9.92 16.89 -46.63
C LEU A 188 9.43 18.26 -47.11
N LEU A 189 8.65 18.96 -46.29
CA LEU A 189 8.17 20.32 -46.63
C LEU A 189 9.32 21.28 -46.90
N ALA A 190 10.39 21.24 -46.10
CA ALA A 190 11.58 22.05 -46.35
C ALA A 190 12.18 21.71 -47.72
N THR A 191 12.45 20.43 -48.03
CA THR A 191 13.05 20.04 -49.32
C THR A 191 12.22 20.40 -50.55
N HIS A 192 10.89 20.38 -50.43
CA HIS A 192 9.97 20.67 -51.54
C HIS A 192 9.67 22.16 -51.70
N THR A 193 9.77 22.96 -50.64
CA THR A 193 9.61 24.43 -50.71
C THR A 193 10.92 25.17 -50.97
N THR A 194 12.07 24.59 -50.63
CA THR A 194 13.40 25.14 -50.95
C THR A 194 13.95 24.66 -52.29
N ARG A 195 13.23 23.82 -53.05
CA ARG A 195 13.56 23.57 -54.45
C ARG A 195 13.23 24.86 -55.21
N PRO A 196 14.21 25.58 -55.78
CA PRO A 196 13.90 26.80 -56.49
C PRO A 196 12.89 26.46 -57.58
N LEU A 197 11.74 27.12 -57.54
CA LEU A 197 10.79 27.14 -58.64
C LEU A 197 11.60 27.34 -59.92
N SER A 198 11.43 26.43 -60.89
CA SER A 198 12.01 26.53 -62.23
C SER A 198 11.92 27.99 -62.69
N PRO A 199 12.95 28.56 -63.34
CA PRO A 199 13.00 29.99 -63.68
C PRO A 199 11.73 30.51 -64.40
N THR A 200 10.97 29.64 -65.04
CA THR A 200 9.66 29.95 -65.65
C THR A 200 8.58 30.37 -64.66
N LEU A 201 8.58 29.88 -63.41
CA LEU A 201 7.55 30.19 -62.41
C LEU A 201 7.89 31.41 -61.53
N GLN A 202 9.15 31.85 -61.49
CA GLN A 202 9.55 33.07 -60.76
C GLN A 202 9.00 34.35 -61.39
N HIS A 203 8.74 34.33 -62.70
CA HIS A 203 8.11 35.45 -63.41
C HIS A 203 6.63 35.64 -63.03
N LEU A 204 5.92 34.58 -62.62
CA LEU A 204 4.49 34.67 -62.29
C LEU A 204 4.25 35.21 -60.88
N THR A 205 5.10 34.85 -59.91
CA THR A 205 4.97 35.31 -58.52
C THR A 205 5.35 36.77 -58.32
N SER A 206 6.26 37.32 -59.14
CA SER A 206 6.58 38.75 -59.13
C SER A 206 5.44 39.64 -59.62
N VAL A 207 4.53 39.07 -60.44
CA VAL A 207 3.33 39.78 -60.93
C VAL A 207 2.24 39.79 -59.85
N GLU A 208 2.08 38.70 -59.08
CA GLU A 208 1.12 38.65 -57.97
C GLU A 208 1.51 39.53 -56.78
N ALA A 209 2.81 39.60 -56.45
CA ALA A 209 3.29 40.44 -55.34
C ALA A 209 3.11 41.95 -55.59
N SER A 210 2.99 42.37 -56.85
CA SER A 210 2.75 43.78 -57.21
C SER A 210 1.28 44.19 -57.10
N LEU A 211 0.35 43.24 -56.97
CA LEU A 211 -1.10 43.50 -56.89
C LEU A 211 -1.65 43.53 -55.45
N ALA A 212 -0.90 43.04 -54.46
CA ALA A 212 -1.38 42.86 -53.09
C ALA A 212 -1.16 44.06 -52.14
N THR A 213 -0.78 45.24 -52.65
CA THR A 213 -0.47 46.44 -51.84
C THR A 213 -1.65 47.39 -51.61
N CYS A 214 -2.89 47.00 -51.89
CA CYS A 214 -4.06 47.81 -51.53
C CYS A 214 -5.02 47.06 -50.61
N ASP A 215 -5.43 47.79 -49.57
CA ASP A 215 -6.53 47.56 -48.62
C ASP A 215 -6.26 46.79 -47.32
N GLY A 216 -6.28 47.57 -46.23
CA GLY A 216 -7.29 47.31 -45.19
C GLY A 216 -6.77 47.04 -43.78
N ALA A 217 -6.65 48.10 -42.99
CA ALA A 217 -6.63 48.06 -41.52
C ALA A 217 -7.92 47.42 -40.94
N CYS A 218 -7.86 46.85 -39.72
CA CYS A 218 -8.86 46.98 -38.62
C CYS A 218 -8.82 45.79 -37.61
N HIS A 219 -8.50 46.13 -36.35
CA HIS A 219 -9.05 45.67 -35.06
C HIS A 219 -9.33 44.19 -34.71
N GLY A 220 -8.92 43.83 -33.48
CA GLY A 220 -9.80 43.10 -32.56
C GLY A 220 -9.17 41.95 -31.79
N GLY A 221 -8.50 42.23 -30.68
CA GLY A 221 -8.15 41.22 -29.67
C GLY A 221 -9.30 40.97 -28.69
N ALA A 222 -9.65 39.71 -28.45
CA ALA A 222 -10.33 39.27 -27.24
C ALA A 222 -10.06 37.78 -26.96
N ARG A 223 -9.28 37.49 -25.92
CA ARG A 223 -8.92 36.14 -25.47
C ARG A 223 -9.87 35.73 -24.34
N LEU A 224 -10.90 34.93 -24.66
CA LEU A 224 -11.78 34.34 -23.65
C LEU A 224 -11.01 33.33 -22.78
N LYS A 225 -10.83 33.63 -21.49
CA LYS A 225 -10.39 32.66 -20.48
C LYS A 225 -11.62 31.89 -19.98
N LYS A 226 -11.79 30.63 -20.42
CA LYS A 226 -12.72 29.69 -19.76
C LYS A 226 -12.00 29.07 -18.56
N LYS A 227 -12.46 29.41 -17.35
CA LYS A 227 -12.06 28.77 -16.10
C LYS A 227 -13.05 27.64 -15.84
N VAL A 228 -12.64 26.40 -16.08
CA VAL A 228 -13.40 25.22 -15.66
C VAL A 228 -13.12 25.00 -14.17
N HIS A 229 -14.18 25.05 -13.37
CA HIS A 229 -14.16 24.74 -11.95
C HIS A 229 -14.69 23.32 -11.79
N SER A 230 -13.80 22.35 -11.58
CA SER A 230 -14.14 20.97 -11.27
C SER A 230 -14.38 20.85 -9.76
N LYS A 231 -15.66 20.89 -9.37
CA LYS A 231 -16.14 20.57 -8.02
C LYS A 231 -16.24 19.04 -7.93
N TRP A 232 -15.49 18.44 -7.02
CA TRP A 232 -15.64 17.03 -6.67
C TRP A 232 -16.77 16.93 -5.64
N GLU A 233 -17.84 16.20 -5.99
CA GLU A 233 -18.82 15.70 -5.02
C GLU A 233 -18.23 14.45 -4.36
N SER A 234 -18.16 14.47 -3.03
CA SER A 234 -17.94 13.30 -2.21
C SER A 234 -19.32 12.75 -1.85
N ASP A 235 -19.62 11.53 -2.29
CA ASP A 235 -20.75 10.76 -1.78
C ASP A 235 -20.23 9.90 -0.61
N GLU A 236 -20.79 10.17 0.58
CA GLU A 236 -20.91 9.24 1.71
C GLU A 236 -22.26 8.51 1.63
#